data_AF-A0A2N2VN47-F1
#
_entry.id   AF-A0A2N2VN47-F1
#
_cell.length_a   1.000
_cell.length_b   1.000
_cell.length_c   1.000
_cell.angle_alpha   90.00
_cell.angle_beta   90.00
_cell.angle_gamma   90.00
#
_symmetry.space_group_name_H-M   'P 1'
#
loop_
_entity.id
_entity.type
_entity.pdbx_description
1 polymer ?
#
loop_
_entity_poly.entity_id
_entity_poly.type
_entity_poly.pdbx_seq_one_letter_code
_entity_poly.pdbx_strand_id
1 'polypeptide(L)'
;MKHSILFAAPLFYALNATAQPPDGMVYELKPSVVKIHVINPQGHHGVGSGVVVAEDHVATNCHVVANAQGVRISKYGESFAPVGIKADWKHDLCLLKFQGLDLPAVKLGSSKQLQYEQPVFTISFPNNAKKPLTTYGEVTALYPYDNGNIIRATADFRMGGSGGPLFTDDGTLVGLVTLKSPGRNAFYYNIPVDWVKPLLEQPMQTMAEQREPPFWDVPEAQRPYFMRVVQPIQTEDWKTLEAISTAWVAEQPECAEAWYALGLAQQQLGNLESADYNLHQAIALNLVHPEANKAQSAVKERLE
;
A
#
# COMPACT_ATOMS: atom_id res chain seq x y z
N MET A 1 -47.36 15.75 -44.76
CA MET A 1 -45.94 15.74 -44.33
C MET A 1 -45.86 16.15 -42.87
N LYS A 2 -45.81 15.18 -41.93
CA LYS A 2 -45.55 15.46 -40.51
C LYS A 2 -44.03 15.45 -40.31
N HIS A 3 -43.47 16.58 -39.90
CA HIS A 3 -42.05 16.70 -39.59
C HIS A 3 -41.80 16.14 -38.18
N SER A 4 -41.14 14.99 -38.11
CA SER A 4 -40.63 14.44 -36.85
C SER A 4 -39.31 15.14 -36.52
N ILE A 5 -39.30 15.91 -35.43
CA ILE A 5 -38.09 16.54 -34.88
C ILE A 5 -37.40 15.49 -34.01
N LEU A 6 -36.24 14.98 -34.47
CA LEU A 6 -35.36 14.18 -33.63
C LEU A 6 -34.66 15.10 -32.61
N PHE A 7 -34.90 14.86 -31.32
CA PHE A 7 -34.06 15.40 -30.24
C PHE A 7 -32.84 14.48 -30.10
N ALA A 8 -31.66 14.98 -30.50
CA ALA A 8 -30.39 14.36 -30.11
C ALA A 8 -30.05 14.82 -28.68
N ALA A 9 -30.15 13.92 -27.72
CA ALA A 9 -29.67 14.15 -26.36
C ALA A 9 -28.13 14.04 -26.37
N PRO A 10 -27.39 15.03 -25.85
CA PRO A 10 -25.95 14.92 -25.74
C PRO A 10 -25.60 13.92 -24.63
N LEU A 11 -24.89 12.84 -24.98
CA LEU A 11 -24.23 11.98 -24.01
C LEU A 11 -23.10 12.79 -23.36
N PHE A 12 -23.30 13.24 -22.12
CA PHE A 12 -22.22 13.78 -21.31
C PHE A 12 -21.39 12.60 -20.77
N TYR A 13 -20.20 12.39 -21.36
CA TYR A 13 -19.16 11.61 -20.69
C TYR A 13 -18.64 12.47 -19.53
N ALA A 14 -18.98 12.08 -18.30
CA ALA A 14 -18.31 12.61 -17.13
C ALA A 14 -16.87 12.09 -17.15
N LEU A 15 -15.94 12.91 -17.65
CA LEU A 15 -14.52 12.74 -17.33
C LEU A 15 -14.41 12.99 -15.83
N ASN A 16 -14.23 11.92 -15.05
CA ASN A 16 -13.75 12.04 -13.68
C ASN A 16 -12.33 12.61 -13.77
N ALA A 17 -12.22 13.94 -13.74
CA ALA A 17 -10.95 14.61 -13.54
C ALA A 17 -10.50 14.27 -12.13
N THR A 18 -9.56 13.33 -11.99
CA THR A 18 -8.87 13.10 -10.72
C THR A 18 -8.03 14.35 -10.45
N ALA A 19 -8.58 15.23 -9.61
CA ALA A 19 -7.89 16.46 -9.24
C ALA A 19 -6.69 16.07 -8.37
N GLN A 20 -5.48 16.25 -8.90
CA GLN A 20 -4.28 16.17 -8.08
C GLN A 20 -4.41 17.14 -6.90
N PRO A 21 -3.90 16.79 -5.71
CA PRO A 21 -3.95 17.68 -4.57
C PRO A 21 -3.25 19.01 -4.90
N PRO A 22 -3.70 20.14 -4.32
CA PRO A 22 -3.06 21.43 -4.56
C PRO A 22 -1.57 21.37 -4.18
N ASP A 23 -0.69 21.87 -5.07
CA ASP A 23 0.76 21.86 -4.86
C ASP A 23 1.19 22.48 -3.51
N GLY A 24 0.45 23.49 -3.04
CA GLY A 24 0.66 24.13 -1.74
C GLY A 24 0.53 23.15 -0.56
N MET A 25 -0.51 22.30 -0.57
CA MET A 25 -0.72 21.28 0.46
C MET A 25 0.42 20.25 0.46
N VAL A 26 0.80 19.76 -0.73
CA VAL A 26 1.91 18.81 -0.85
C VAL A 26 3.22 19.42 -0.32
N TYR A 27 3.42 20.72 -0.53
CA TYR A 27 4.57 21.44 0.00
C TYR A 27 4.53 21.54 1.54
N GLU A 28 3.36 21.80 2.14
CA GLU A 28 3.16 21.88 3.59
C GLU A 28 3.37 20.55 4.32
N LEU A 29 3.18 19.41 3.64
CA LEU A 29 3.46 18.08 4.19
C LEU A 29 4.95 17.73 4.18
N LYS A 30 5.74 18.29 3.26
CA LYS A 30 7.18 17.97 3.15
C LYS A 30 7.94 18.17 4.46
N PRO A 31 7.75 19.23 5.28
CA PRO A 31 8.32 19.37 6.62
C PRO A 31 8.21 18.12 7.50
N SER A 32 7.10 17.38 7.46
CA SER A 32 6.87 16.18 8.26
C SER A 32 7.57 14.92 7.73
N VAL A 33 8.14 14.97 6.52
CA VAL A 33 8.81 13.83 5.88
C VAL A 33 10.31 13.94 6.04
N VAL A 34 10.94 12.88 6.54
CA VAL A 34 12.36 12.83 6.86
C VAL A 34 13.06 11.71 6.11
N LYS A 35 14.36 11.90 5.88
CA LYS A 35 15.21 10.87 5.31
C LYS A 35 15.89 10.10 6.42
N ILE A 36 15.87 8.78 6.35
CA ILE A 36 16.53 7.89 7.30
C ILE A 36 17.85 7.44 6.71
N HIS A 37 18.88 7.46 7.53
CA HIS A 37 20.22 6.96 7.26
C HIS A 37 20.53 5.85 8.25
N VAL A 38 21.01 4.72 7.75
CA VAL A 38 21.45 3.61 8.58
C VAL A 38 22.86 3.17 8.22
N ILE A 39 23.58 2.66 9.21
CA ILE A 39 24.87 1.99 9.03
C ILE A 39 24.67 0.54 9.44
N ASN A 40 24.87 -0.39 8.51
CA ASN A 40 24.73 -1.82 8.80
C ASN A 40 25.99 -2.38 9.51
N PRO A 41 25.98 -3.64 9.97
CA PRO A 41 27.11 -4.22 10.69
C PRO A 41 28.43 -4.29 9.91
N GLN A 42 28.35 -4.26 8.58
CA GLN A 42 29.50 -4.23 7.67
C GLN A 42 29.99 -2.81 7.37
N GLY A 43 29.39 -1.79 7.98
CA GLY A 43 29.73 -0.38 7.77
C GLY A 43 29.14 0.23 6.49
N HIS A 44 28.28 -0.49 5.76
CA HIS A 44 27.62 0.04 4.58
C HIS A 44 26.49 0.99 4.95
N HIS A 45 26.36 2.05 4.16
CA HIS A 45 25.30 3.05 4.31
C HIS A 45 24.02 2.59 3.61
N GLY A 46 22.92 2.60 4.35
CA GLY A 46 21.56 2.39 3.84
C GLY A 46 20.70 3.65 4.00
N VAL A 47 19.62 3.72 3.23
CA VAL A 47 18.66 4.83 3.30
C VAL A 47 17.22 4.35 3.26
N GLY A 48 16.36 5.10 3.93
CA GLY A 48 14.91 4.96 3.87
C GLY A 48 14.23 6.30 4.05
N SER A 49 12.92 6.25 4.23
CA SER A 49 12.06 7.41 4.46
C SER A 49 11.31 7.24 5.78
N GLY A 50 10.84 8.34 6.34
CA GLY A 50 9.98 8.34 7.52
C GLY A 50 9.07 9.55 7.55
N VAL A 51 8.04 9.49 8.39
CA VAL A 51 7.05 10.56 8.57
C VAL A 51 6.81 10.82 10.06
N VAL A 52 6.73 12.09 10.44
CA VAL A 52 6.40 12.51 11.81
C VAL A 52 4.91 12.25 12.05
N VAL A 53 4.59 11.35 12.97
CA VAL A 53 3.20 10.89 13.24
C VAL A 53 2.66 11.38 14.59
N ALA A 54 3.55 11.82 15.48
CA ALA A 54 3.24 12.47 16.75
C ALA A 54 4.46 13.30 17.18
N GLU A 55 4.32 14.09 18.24
CA GLU A 55 5.43 14.85 18.83
C GLU A 55 6.62 13.91 19.08
N ASP A 56 7.80 14.27 18.54
CA ASP A 56 9.04 13.51 18.60
C ASP A 56 8.99 12.06 18.06
N HIS A 57 7.93 11.63 17.37
CA HIS A 57 7.81 10.26 16.86
C HIS A 57 7.78 10.25 15.34
N VAL A 58 8.76 9.56 14.76
CA VAL A 58 8.84 9.30 13.31
C VAL A 58 8.50 7.85 13.04
N ALA A 59 7.46 7.60 12.24
CA ALA A 59 7.15 6.28 11.74
C ALA A 59 8.00 5.94 10.51
N THR A 60 8.39 4.68 10.41
CA THR A 60 9.10 4.08 9.26
C THR A 60 8.87 2.57 9.24
N ASN A 61 9.41 1.88 8.24
CA ASN A 61 9.44 0.44 8.28
C ASN A 61 10.56 -0.10 9.17
N CYS A 62 10.30 -1.19 9.89
CA CYS A 62 11.31 -1.81 10.72
C CYS A 62 12.50 -2.35 9.93
N HIS A 63 12.28 -2.91 8.73
CA HIS A 63 13.37 -3.40 7.88
C HIS A 63 14.37 -2.32 7.47
N VAL A 64 13.98 -1.04 7.51
CA VAL A 64 14.89 0.10 7.23
C VAL A 64 15.94 0.22 8.33
N VAL A 65 15.56 -0.04 9.58
CA VAL A 65 16.38 0.17 10.79
C VAL A 65 16.85 -1.12 11.45
N ALA A 66 16.38 -2.27 10.97
CA ALA A 66 16.71 -3.59 11.48
C ALA A 66 18.24 -3.82 11.46
N ASN A 67 18.77 -4.28 12.60
CA ASN A 67 20.18 -4.62 12.78
C ASN A 67 21.17 -3.48 12.44
N ALA A 68 20.71 -2.23 12.43
CA ALA A 68 21.56 -1.07 12.19
C ALA A 68 22.43 -0.79 13.41
N GLN A 69 23.73 -0.55 13.21
CA GLN A 69 24.65 -0.09 14.25
C GLN A 69 24.48 1.41 14.54
N GLY A 70 23.93 2.16 13.58
CA GLY A 70 23.63 3.57 13.74
C GLY A 70 22.42 3.94 12.89
N VAL A 71 21.51 4.70 13.47
CA VAL A 71 20.33 5.26 12.81
C VAL A 71 20.34 6.76 13.01
N ARG A 72 20.10 7.53 11.94
CA ARG A 72 19.90 8.97 12.00
C ARG A 72 18.81 9.38 11.03
N ILE A 73 18.07 10.41 11.38
CA ILE A 73 17.25 11.13 10.40
C ILE A 73 17.98 12.39 9.93
N SER A 74 17.69 12.85 8.72
CA SER A 74 18.13 14.16 8.24
C SER A 74 16.96 15.01 7.76
N LYS A 75 17.00 16.29 8.14
CA LYS A 75 16.00 17.28 7.77
C LYS A 75 16.61 18.68 7.81
N TYR A 76 16.33 19.50 6.78
CA TYR A 76 16.87 20.87 6.66
C TYR A 76 18.39 21.02 6.85
N GLY A 77 19.17 19.98 6.52
CA GLY A 77 20.62 19.97 6.70
C GLY A 77 21.07 19.58 8.12
N GLU A 78 20.13 19.43 9.05
CA GLU A 78 20.35 18.92 10.39
C GLU A 78 20.18 17.40 10.42
N SER A 79 20.78 16.77 11.42
CA SER A 79 20.67 15.34 11.62
C SER A 79 20.44 15.00 13.07
N PHE A 80 19.47 14.11 13.30
CA PHE A 80 19.00 13.74 14.63
C PHE A 80 19.19 12.24 14.83
N ALA A 81 19.67 11.85 16.01
CA ALA A 81 19.74 10.47 16.42
C ALA A 81 18.51 10.13 17.27
N PRO A 82 17.81 9.02 17.02
CA PRO A 82 16.73 8.59 17.88
C PRO A 82 17.28 8.15 19.24
N VAL A 83 16.50 8.39 20.28
CA VAL A 83 16.79 7.99 21.67
C VAL A 83 16.12 6.67 22.04
N GLY A 84 15.28 6.12 21.16
CA GLY A 84 14.63 4.83 21.34
C GLY A 84 13.74 4.46 20.16
N ILE A 85 13.20 3.24 20.21
CA ILE A 85 12.32 2.70 19.18
C ILE A 85 11.11 2.01 19.81
N LYS A 86 9.94 2.11 19.20
CA LYS A 86 8.83 1.19 19.41
C LYS A 86 8.68 0.37 18.14
N ALA A 87 8.77 -0.95 18.23
CA ALA A 87 8.86 -1.81 17.06
C ALA A 87 7.76 -2.88 17.09
N ASP A 88 6.97 -2.91 16.01
CA ASP A 88 6.12 -4.03 15.63
C ASP A 88 6.77 -4.73 14.44
N TRP A 89 7.58 -5.75 14.75
CA TRP A 89 8.41 -6.45 13.77
C TRP A 89 7.56 -7.25 12.78
N LYS A 90 6.51 -7.93 13.26
CA LYS A 90 5.55 -8.67 12.43
C LYS A 90 4.93 -7.77 11.36
N HIS A 91 4.52 -6.56 11.73
CA HIS A 91 3.87 -5.60 10.82
C HIS A 91 4.84 -4.70 10.05
N ASP A 92 6.14 -4.87 10.26
CA ASP A 92 7.18 -4.03 9.67
C ASP A 92 6.98 -2.53 9.96
N LEU A 93 6.52 -2.18 11.16
CA LEU A 93 6.25 -0.81 11.58
C LEU A 93 7.08 -0.43 12.79
N CYS A 94 7.90 0.61 12.65
CA CYS A 94 8.76 1.11 13.71
C CYS A 94 8.54 2.61 13.93
N LEU A 95 8.45 3.02 15.19
CA LEU A 95 8.41 4.42 15.61
C LEU A 95 9.74 4.78 16.27
N LEU A 96 10.48 5.68 15.64
CA LEU A 96 11.70 6.27 16.19
C LEU A 96 11.34 7.44 17.09
N LYS A 97 11.78 7.42 18.34
CA LYS A 97 11.59 8.49 19.31
C LYS A 97 12.79 9.42 19.33
N PHE A 98 12.55 10.72 19.35
CA PHE A 98 13.54 11.79 19.47
C PHE A 98 13.29 12.62 20.74
N GLN A 99 14.14 13.62 20.96
CA GLN A 99 13.97 14.65 21.98
C GLN A 99 14.07 16.02 21.31
N GLY A 100 13.02 16.84 21.42
CA GLY A 100 13.02 18.20 20.87
C GLY A 100 13.04 18.25 19.35
N LEU A 101 12.38 17.30 18.68
CA LEU A 101 12.22 17.29 17.24
C LEU A 101 11.14 18.31 16.84
N ASP A 102 11.57 19.51 16.45
CA ASP A 102 10.70 20.60 15.98
C ASP A 102 10.26 20.37 14.52
N LEU A 103 9.47 19.31 14.30
CA LEU A 103 8.87 18.99 13.01
C LEU A 103 7.37 18.72 13.18
N PRO A 104 6.51 19.21 12.26
CA PRO A 104 5.07 19.07 12.40
C PRO A 104 4.64 17.61 12.22
N ALA A 105 3.77 17.11 13.09
CA ALA A 105 3.14 15.81 12.93
C ALA A 105 2.02 15.89 11.87
N VAL A 106 1.87 14.83 11.07
CA VAL A 106 0.79 14.73 10.08
C VAL A 106 -0.52 14.27 10.72
N LYS A 107 -1.63 14.60 10.07
CA LYS A 107 -2.95 14.06 10.42
C LYS A 107 -3.03 12.57 10.08
N LEU A 108 -3.40 11.74 11.04
CA LEU A 108 -3.62 10.30 10.84
C LEU A 108 -5.06 10.02 10.42
N GLY A 109 -5.24 9.27 9.35
CA GLY A 109 -6.53 8.79 8.85
C GLY A 109 -6.79 7.33 9.24
N SER A 110 -7.40 6.59 8.32
CA SER A 110 -7.61 5.15 8.43
C SER A 110 -7.61 4.51 7.04
N SER A 111 -6.90 3.40 6.89
CA SER A 111 -6.92 2.60 5.65
C SER A 111 -8.26 1.92 5.40
N LYS A 112 -9.09 1.77 6.44
CA LYS A 112 -10.42 1.14 6.36
C LYS A 112 -11.45 1.99 5.62
N GLN A 113 -11.20 3.28 5.51
CA GLN A 113 -12.08 4.22 4.83
C GLN A 113 -11.69 4.41 3.36
N LEU A 114 -10.57 3.79 2.93
CA LEU A 114 -10.13 3.87 1.55
C LEU A 114 -11.09 3.13 0.63
N GLN A 115 -11.19 3.64 -0.59
CA GLN A 115 -11.94 3.03 -1.69
C GLN A 115 -11.01 2.77 -2.87
N TYR A 116 -11.43 1.88 -3.76
CA TYR A 116 -10.71 1.65 -5.01
C TYR A 116 -10.83 2.89 -5.89
N GLU A 117 -9.82 3.11 -6.74
CA GLU A 117 -9.67 4.31 -7.57
C GLU A 117 -9.54 5.62 -6.77
N GLN A 118 -9.44 5.55 -5.44
CA GLN A 118 -9.23 6.74 -4.63
C GLN A 118 -7.81 7.30 -4.87
N PRO A 119 -7.67 8.59 -5.19
CA PRO A 119 -6.38 9.22 -5.38
C PRO A 119 -5.54 9.19 -4.10
N VAL A 120 -4.28 8.83 -4.26
CA VAL A 120 -3.27 8.80 -3.20
C VAL A 120 -1.93 9.29 -3.73
N PHE A 121 -1.05 9.72 -2.84
CA PHE A 121 0.32 10.08 -3.22
C PHE A 121 1.32 9.76 -2.13
N THR A 122 2.56 9.49 -2.54
CA THR A 122 3.68 9.26 -1.62
C THR A 122 4.63 10.44 -1.65
N ILE A 123 5.32 10.69 -0.53
CA ILE A 123 6.46 11.62 -0.47
C ILE A 123 7.63 10.84 0.10
N SER A 124 8.69 10.58 -0.68
CA SER A 124 9.79 9.71 -0.22
C SER A 124 11.16 10.15 -0.72
N PHE A 125 12.23 9.51 -0.24
CA PHE A 125 13.63 9.78 -0.63
C PHE A 125 14.22 8.64 -1.47
N PRO A 126 13.73 8.41 -2.71
CA PRO A 126 14.20 7.32 -3.55
C PRO A 126 15.67 7.50 -3.94
N ASN A 127 16.40 6.39 -4.08
CA ASN A 127 17.80 6.31 -4.51
C ASN A 127 18.72 7.31 -3.80
N ASN A 128 18.53 7.51 -2.49
CA ASN A 128 19.30 8.47 -1.70
C ASN A 128 19.16 9.93 -2.19
N ALA A 129 18.03 10.31 -2.80
CA ALA A 129 17.76 11.66 -3.28
C ALA A 129 17.97 12.72 -2.18
N LYS A 130 18.47 13.91 -2.56
CA LYS A 130 18.68 15.03 -1.62
C LYS A 130 17.37 15.71 -1.20
N LYS A 131 16.37 15.66 -2.07
CA LYS A 131 15.03 16.24 -1.85
C LYS A 131 14.01 15.10 -1.92
N PRO A 132 12.91 15.19 -1.16
CA PRO A 132 11.84 14.21 -1.30
C PRO A 132 11.18 14.34 -2.67
N LEU A 133 10.83 13.20 -3.25
CA LEU A 133 10.06 13.07 -4.48
C LEU A 133 8.62 12.74 -4.13
N THR A 134 7.68 13.36 -4.85
CA THR A 134 6.27 13.04 -4.77
C THR A 134 5.88 12.15 -5.93
N THR A 135 5.19 11.04 -5.66
CA THR A 135 4.61 10.17 -6.69
C THR A 135 3.10 10.07 -6.47
N TYR A 136 2.32 10.32 -7.51
CA TYR A 136 0.86 10.22 -7.49
C TYR A 136 0.40 8.86 -8.00
N GLY A 137 -0.74 8.41 -7.51
CA GLY A 137 -1.40 7.20 -7.96
C GLY A 137 -2.78 7.06 -7.36
N GLU A 138 -3.31 5.85 -7.43
CA GLU A 138 -4.66 5.50 -7.00
C GLU A 138 -4.62 4.13 -6.31
N VAL A 139 -5.55 3.91 -5.38
CA VAL A 139 -5.75 2.63 -4.71
C VAL A 139 -6.30 1.61 -5.71
N THR A 140 -5.62 0.47 -5.88
CA THR A 140 -6.03 -0.58 -6.83
C THR A 140 -6.48 -1.87 -6.16
N ALA A 141 -6.15 -2.06 -4.87
CA ALA A 141 -6.72 -3.12 -4.05
C ALA A 141 -6.56 -2.82 -2.56
N LEU A 142 -7.46 -3.39 -1.76
CA LEU A 142 -7.43 -3.33 -0.30
C LEU A 142 -7.55 -4.75 0.26
N TYR A 143 -6.63 -5.12 1.15
CA TYR A 143 -6.60 -6.44 1.78
C TYR A 143 -6.79 -6.30 3.29
N PRO A 144 -7.93 -6.73 3.85
CA PRO A 144 -8.13 -6.78 5.29
C PRO A 144 -7.02 -7.59 5.97
N TYR A 145 -6.33 -6.97 6.93
CA TYR A 145 -5.23 -7.60 7.64
C TYR A 145 -5.01 -6.92 8.99
N ASP A 146 -5.09 -7.70 10.08
CA ASP A 146 -4.83 -7.28 11.47
C ASP A 146 -5.37 -5.88 11.82
N ASN A 147 -6.68 -5.69 11.66
CA ASN A 147 -7.39 -4.45 12.01
C ASN A 147 -7.01 -3.20 11.16
N GLY A 148 -6.52 -3.41 9.94
CA GLY A 148 -6.37 -2.40 8.90
C GLY A 148 -6.52 -3.01 7.51
N ASN A 149 -6.28 -2.23 6.47
CA ASN A 149 -6.18 -2.70 5.09
C ASN A 149 -4.75 -2.51 4.60
N ILE A 150 -4.09 -3.57 4.14
CA ILE A 150 -2.91 -3.42 3.29
C ILE A 150 -3.38 -2.77 1.98
N ILE A 151 -2.66 -1.74 1.53
CA ILE A 151 -3.08 -0.91 0.40
C ILE A 151 -2.18 -1.23 -0.80
N ARG A 152 -2.76 -1.74 -1.87
CA ARG A 152 -2.11 -1.76 -3.19
C ARG A 152 -2.43 -0.47 -3.92
N ALA A 153 -1.42 0.20 -4.44
CA ALA A 153 -1.60 1.44 -5.19
C ALA A 153 -0.72 1.49 -6.44
N THR A 154 -1.07 2.36 -7.39
CA THR A 154 -0.26 2.63 -8.59
C THR A 154 0.92 3.56 -8.31
N ALA A 155 0.91 4.26 -7.17
CA ALA A 155 2.00 5.14 -6.77
C ALA A 155 3.28 4.33 -6.52
N ASP A 156 4.15 4.31 -7.53
CA ASP A 156 5.37 3.53 -7.51
C ASP A 156 6.42 4.11 -6.55
N PHE A 157 7.34 3.25 -6.14
CA PHE A 157 8.50 3.68 -5.37
C PHE A 157 9.75 2.90 -5.74
N ARG A 158 10.89 3.53 -5.47
CA ARG A 158 12.22 2.94 -5.67
C ARG A 158 12.89 2.70 -4.33
N MET A 159 14.02 2.00 -4.35
CA MET A 159 14.85 1.77 -3.16
C MET A 159 15.08 3.08 -2.39
N GLY A 160 14.94 3.06 -1.06
CA GLY A 160 14.93 4.26 -0.22
C GLY A 160 13.54 4.89 0.00
N GLY A 161 12.52 4.45 -0.75
CA GLY A 161 11.13 4.85 -0.56
C GLY A 161 10.47 4.25 0.68
N SER A 162 10.94 3.09 1.14
CA SER A 162 10.40 2.38 2.31
C SER A 162 10.31 3.26 3.54
N GLY A 163 9.18 3.18 4.25
CA GLY A 163 8.83 3.98 5.42
C GLY A 163 8.27 5.36 5.08
N GLY A 164 8.21 5.73 3.79
CA GLY A 164 7.61 6.97 3.34
C GLY A 164 6.09 6.97 3.53
N PRO A 165 5.46 8.13 3.76
CA PRO A 165 4.01 8.23 3.90
C PRO A 165 3.27 8.02 2.58
N LEU A 166 2.10 7.39 2.67
CA LEU A 166 1.04 7.40 1.66
C LEU A 166 -0.12 8.27 2.17
N PHE A 167 -0.41 9.35 1.45
CA PHE A 167 -1.47 10.30 1.77
C PHE A 167 -2.65 10.17 0.82
N THR A 168 -3.85 10.50 1.32
CA THR A 168 -5.00 10.87 0.49
C THR A 168 -4.84 12.28 -0.07
N ASP A 169 -5.65 12.64 -1.06
CA ASP A 169 -5.68 13.97 -1.69
C ASP A 169 -5.98 15.14 -0.74
N ASP A 170 -6.59 14.86 0.43
CA ASP A 170 -6.79 15.83 1.51
C ASP A 170 -5.58 15.98 2.47
N GLY A 171 -4.48 15.27 2.21
CA GLY A 171 -3.25 15.30 3.01
C GLY A 171 -3.28 14.46 4.28
N THR A 172 -4.28 13.59 4.45
CA THR A 172 -4.35 12.66 5.58
C THR A 172 -3.48 11.42 5.35
N LEU A 173 -2.66 11.02 6.34
CA LEU A 173 -1.83 9.82 6.25
C LEU A 173 -2.71 8.57 6.36
N VAL A 174 -2.61 7.66 5.39
CA VAL A 174 -3.38 6.40 5.35
C VAL A 174 -2.52 5.14 5.33
N GLY A 175 -1.24 5.25 4.99
CA GLY A 175 -0.32 4.12 5.06
C GLY A 175 1.15 4.50 4.94
N LEU A 176 2.03 3.50 5.00
CA LEU A 176 3.47 3.65 4.78
C LEU A 176 3.93 2.73 3.63
N VAL A 177 4.65 3.33 2.68
CA VAL A 177 5.30 2.65 1.56
C VAL A 177 6.23 1.58 2.09
N THR A 178 6.01 0.30 1.73
CA THR A 178 6.72 -0.82 2.40
C THR A 178 7.43 -1.75 1.44
N LEU A 179 6.68 -2.44 0.57
CA LEU A 179 7.24 -3.48 -0.30
C LEU A 179 6.63 -3.45 -1.68
N LYS A 180 7.34 -4.03 -2.63
CA LYS A 180 6.85 -4.24 -3.99
C LYS A 180 7.00 -5.70 -4.37
N SER A 181 6.09 -6.23 -5.18
CA SER A 181 6.21 -7.60 -5.65
C SER A 181 7.41 -7.78 -6.59
N PRO A 182 7.91 -9.02 -6.76
CA PRO A 182 8.89 -9.36 -7.78
C PRO A 182 8.37 -9.13 -9.21
N GLY A 183 9.27 -9.12 -10.18
CA GLY A 183 8.91 -9.06 -11.61
C GLY A 183 8.87 -7.64 -12.21
N ARG A 184 8.61 -7.59 -13.53
CA ARG A 184 8.54 -6.35 -14.33
C ARG A 184 7.28 -5.53 -14.03
N ASN A 185 6.16 -6.20 -13.76
CA ASN A 185 4.87 -5.61 -13.42
C ASN A 185 4.65 -5.71 -11.92
N ALA A 186 5.44 -4.94 -11.16
CA ALA A 186 5.41 -4.99 -9.70
C ALA A 186 4.13 -4.34 -9.16
N PHE A 187 3.55 -4.97 -8.15
CA PHE A 187 2.52 -4.38 -7.29
C PHE A 187 3.18 -3.67 -6.12
N TYR A 188 2.71 -2.48 -5.77
CA TYR A 188 3.26 -1.68 -4.68
C TYR A 188 2.31 -1.72 -3.49
N TYR A 189 2.81 -2.16 -2.35
CA TYR A 189 2.02 -2.34 -1.13
C TYR A 189 2.47 -1.41 -0.02
N ASN A 190 1.49 -0.92 0.71
CA ASN A 190 1.65 0.00 1.83
C ASN A 190 0.97 -0.61 3.06
N ILE A 191 1.66 -0.58 4.20
CA ILE A 191 1.08 -0.99 5.48
C ILE A 191 0.11 0.09 5.99
N PRO A 192 -0.98 -0.26 6.68
CA PRO A 192 -1.97 0.68 7.13
C PRO A 192 -1.46 1.60 8.24
N VAL A 193 -1.90 2.86 8.21
CA VAL A 193 -1.65 3.83 9.30
C VAL A 193 -2.32 3.41 10.61
N ASP A 194 -3.34 2.55 10.55
CA ASP A 194 -4.14 2.12 11.69
C ASP A 194 -3.30 1.47 12.80
N TRP A 195 -2.14 0.90 12.44
CA TRP A 195 -1.21 0.27 13.36
C TRP A 195 -0.34 1.27 14.16
N VAL A 196 -0.26 2.54 13.73
CA VAL A 196 0.56 3.57 14.38
C VAL A 196 0.03 3.88 15.78
N LYS A 197 -1.29 4.05 15.95
CA LYS A 197 -1.89 4.41 17.25
C LYS A 197 -1.67 3.33 18.31
N PRO A 198 -1.97 2.04 18.06
CA PRO A 198 -1.63 0.97 19.02
C PRO A 198 -0.15 0.91 19.35
N LEU A 199 0.74 1.13 18.36
CA LEU A 199 2.18 1.08 18.58
C LEU A 199 2.71 2.26 19.42
N LEU A 200 2.08 3.45 19.34
CA LEU A 200 2.39 4.58 20.21
C LEU A 200 2.18 4.25 21.69
N GLU A 201 1.24 3.36 22.02
CA GLU A 201 0.95 2.94 23.40
C GLU A 201 1.90 1.86 23.93
N GLN A 202 2.70 1.23 23.06
CA GLN A 202 3.62 0.17 23.47
C GLN A 202 4.86 0.72 24.20
N PRO A 203 5.54 -0.07 25.06
CA PRO A 203 6.76 0.36 25.71
C PRO A 203 7.89 0.59 24.70
N MET A 204 8.80 1.51 25.05
CA MET A 204 10.02 1.72 24.28
C MET A 204 10.94 0.50 24.39
N GLN A 205 11.60 0.17 23.29
CA GLN A 205 12.56 -0.92 23.15
C GLN A 205 13.95 -0.33 22.84
N THR A 206 14.99 -1.15 23.03
CA THR A 206 16.34 -0.85 22.55
C THR A 206 16.44 -1.10 21.05
N MET A 207 17.26 -0.31 20.36
CA MET A 207 17.26 -0.21 18.88
C MET A 207 17.77 -1.42 18.10
N ALA A 208 18.36 -2.41 18.76
CA ALA A 208 19.44 -3.17 18.13
C ALA A 208 19.05 -4.49 17.46
N GLU A 209 17.90 -5.09 17.78
CA GLU A 209 17.70 -6.51 17.43
C GLU A 209 16.31 -6.79 16.85
N GLN A 210 16.30 -7.17 15.57
CA GLN A 210 15.11 -7.72 14.93
C GLN A 210 14.76 -9.05 15.60
N ARG A 211 13.54 -9.15 16.13
CA ARG A 211 13.11 -10.33 16.89
C ARG A 211 12.39 -11.37 16.06
N GLU A 212 11.77 -10.95 14.97
CA GLU A 212 11.01 -11.79 14.05
C GLU A 212 10.99 -11.19 12.64
N PRO A 213 10.85 -12.02 11.59
CA PRO A 213 10.64 -11.53 10.23
C PRO A 213 9.28 -10.84 10.09
N PRO A 214 9.16 -9.78 9.27
CA PRO A 214 7.86 -9.20 8.96
C PRO A 214 7.00 -10.18 8.15
N PHE A 215 5.68 -9.98 8.16
CA PHE A 215 4.70 -10.86 7.51
C PHE A 215 4.97 -11.16 6.03
N TRP A 216 5.74 -10.30 5.36
CA TRP A 216 6.09 -10.42 3.96
C TRP A 216 7.42 -11.14 3.69
N ASP A 217 8.27 -11.31 4.71
CA ASP A 217 9.57 -12.00 4.65
C ASP A 217 9.56 -13.37 5.33
N VAL A 218 8.37 -13.91 5.60
CA VAL A 218 8.19 -15.30 6.04
C VAL A 218 8.23 -16.27 4.83
N PRO A 219 8.42 -17.59 5.06
CA PRO A 219 8.29 -18.59 4.01
C PRO A 219 6.94 -18.47 3.28
N GLU A 220 6.93 -18.75 1.97
CA GLU A 220 5.77 -18.49 1.11
C GLU A 220 4.45 -19.08 1.63
N ALA A 221 4.48 -20.31 2.15
CA ALA A 221 3.30 -20.98 2.71
C ALA A 221 2.69 -20.26 3.92
N GLN A 222 3.46 -19.42 4.63
CA GLN A 222 3.04 -18.66 5.80
C GLN A 222 2.65 -17.21 5.45
N ARG A 223 2.90 -16.76 4.21
CA ARG A 223 2.54 -15.40 3.79
C ARG A 223 1.01 -15.26 3.68
N PRO A 224 0.47 -14.05 3.86
CA PRO A 224 -0.93 -13.76 3.55
C PRO A 224 -1.30 -14.16 2.11
N TYR A 225 -2.54 -14.57 1.91
CA TYR A 225 -3.03 -15.04 0.60
C TYR A 225 -2.79 -14.04 -0.53
N PHE A 226 -3.01 -12.74 -0.29
CA PHE A 226 -2.82 -11.69 -1.28
C PHE A 226 -1.38 -11.60 -1.83
N MET A 227 -0.40 -12.12 -1.09
CA MET A 227 0.98 -12.22 -1.56
C MET A 227 1.22 -13.52 -2.33
N ARG A 228 0.60 -14.62 -1.90
CA ARG A 228 0.75 -15.96 -2.49
C ARG A 228 0.14 -16.05 -3.89
N VAL A 229 -0.87 -15.24 -4.20
CA VAL A 229 -1.48 -15.19 -5.54
C VAL A 229 -0.60 -14.48 -6.59
N VAL A 230 0.39 -13.68 -6.18
CA VAL A 230 1.14 -12.83 -7.11
C VAL A 230 1.98 -13.63 -8.10
N GLN A 231 2.75 -14.62 -7.63
CA GLN A 231 3.58 -15.42 -8.51
C GLN A 231 2.73 -16.24 -9.51
N PRO A 232 1.70 -16.99 -9.08
CA PRO A 232 0.80 -17.69 -10.00
C PRO A 232 0.19 -16.80 -11.07
N ILE A 233 -0.23 -15.57 -10.72
CA ILE A 233 -0.72 -14.58 -11.69
C ILE A 233 0.37 -14.20 -12.70
N GLN A 234 1.59 -13.92 -12.23
CA GLN A 234 2.69 -13.49 -13.10
C GLN A 234 3.24 -14.60 -14.00
N THR A 235 3.15 -15.86 -13.56
CA THR A 235 3.63 -17.02 -14.31
C THR A 235 2.53 -17.78 -15.04
N GLU A 236 1.30 -17.25 -15.02
CA GLU A 236 0.11 -17.88 -15.62
C GLU A 236 -0.14 -19.31 -15.09
N ASP A 237 0.23 -19.59 -13.84
CA ASP A 237 -0.08 -20.86 -13.17
C ASP A 237 -1.49 -20.82 -12.58
N TRP A 238 -2.47 -20.93 -13.47
CA TRP A 238 -3.89 -20.79 -13.13
C TRP A 238 -4.40 -21.89 -12.18
N LYS A 239 -3.79 -23.09 -12.20
CA LYS A 239 -4.17 -24.18 -11.28
C LYS A 239 -3.74 -23.86 -9.86
N THR A 240 -2.50 -23.39 -9.69
CA THR A 240 -2.03 -22.94 -8.38
C THR A 240 -2.81 -21.72 -7.90
N LEU A 241 -3.13 -20.77 -8.79
CA LEU A 241 -3.97 -19.62 -8.46
C LEU A 241 -5.36 -20.05 -7.97
N GLU A 242 -6.03 -20.98 -8.67
CA GLU A 242 -7.34 -21.50 -8.28
C GLU A 242 -7.29 -22.16 -6.88
N ALA A 243 -6.28 -22.98 -6.61
CA ALA A 243 -6.12 -23.65 -5.32
C ALA A 243 -5.91 -22.66 -4.16
N ILE A 244 -5.03 -21.67 -4.34
CA ILE A 244 -4.76 -20.64 -3.33
C ILE A 244 -6.01 -19.78 -3.11
N SER A 245 -6.67 -19.34 -4.19
CA SER A 245 -7.81 -18.44 -4.11
C SER A 245 -9.06 -19.13 -3.56
N THR A 246 -9.23 -20.42 -3.81
CA THR A 246 -10.30 -21.23 -3.18
C THR A 246 -10.14 -21.26 -1.66
N ALA A 247 -8.92 -21.50 -1.18
CA ALA A 247 -8.64 -21.45 0.25
C ALA A 247 -8.79 -20.04 0.83
N TRP A 248 -8.39 -19.02 0.06
CA TRP A 248 -8.53 -17.62 0.47
C TRP A 248 -10.00 -17.22 0.64
N VAL A 249 -10.86 -17.53 -0.32
CA VAL A 249 -12.31 -17.28 -0.23
C VAL A 249 -12.95 -17.98 0.97
N ALA A 250 -12.52 -19.21 1.27
CA ALA A 250 -13.03 -19.96 2.42
C ALA A 250 -12.67 -19.31 3.76
N GLU A 251 -11.51 -18.65 3.86
CA GLU A 251 -11.04 -18.01 5.09
C GLU A 251 -11.47 -16.54 5.20
N GLN A 252 -11.56 -15.82 4.08
CA GLN A 252 -11.84 -14.38 4.00
C GLN A 252 -12.90 -14.07 2.93
N PRO A 253 -14.15 -14.55 3.10
CA PRO A 253 -15.22 -14.35 2.12
C PRO A 253 -15.62 -12.87 1.94
N GLU A 254 -15.22 -11.98 2.84
CA GLU A 254 -15.41 -10.54 2.75
C GLU A 254 -14.36 -9.83 1.88
N CYS A 255 -13.29 -10.52 1.47
CA CYS A 255 -12.24 -9.94 0.64
C CYS A 255 -12.60 -10.04 -0.84
N ALA A 256 -12.89 -8.91 -1.49
CA ALA A 256 -13.22 -8.87 -2.92
C ALA A 256 -12.10 -9.46 -3.80
N GLU A 257 -10.83 -9.25 -3.42
CA GLU A 257 -9.66 -9.76 -4.15
C GLU A 257 -9.56 -11.30 -4.12
N ALA A 258 -10.04 -11.94 -3.06
CA ALA A 258 -10.07 -13.41 -2.98
C ALA A 258 -10.98 -13.99 -4.06
N TRP A 259 -12.18 -13.41 -4.19
CA TRP A 259 -13.16 -13.79 -5.21
C TRP A 259 -12.69 -13.44 -6.63
N TYR A 260 -12.08 -12.26 -6.80
CA TYR A 260 -11.51 -11.85 -8.10
C TYR A 260 -10.41 -12.81 -8.55
N ALA A 261 -9.45 -13.15 -7.67
CA ALA A 261 -8.38 -14.07 -8.00
C ALA A 261 -8.89 -15.48 -8.37
N LEU A 262 -9.93 -15.97 -7.67
CA LEU A 262 -10.57 -17.25 -7.99
C LEU A 262 -11.29 -17.21 -9.34
N GLY A 263 -12.08 -16.16 -9.59
CA GLY A 263 -12.78 -15.95 -10.85
C GLY A 263 -11.83 -15.80 -12.04
N LEU A 264 -10.72 -15.08 -11.85
CA LEU A 264 -9.66 -14.94 -12.86
C LEU A 264 -9.03 -16.29 -13.20
N ALA A 265 -8.68 -17.10 -12.19
CA ALA A 265 -8.11 -18.43 -12.42
C ALA A 265 -9.07 -19.32 -13.24
N GLN A 266 -10.34 -19.35 -12.86
CA GLN A 266 -11.37 -20.14 -13.53
C GLN A 266 -11.66 -19.68 -14.94
N GLN A 267 -11.65 -18.36 -15.19
CA GLN A 267 -11.78 -17.79 -16.53
C GLN A 267 -10.67 -18.30 -17.46
N GLN A 268 -9.43 -18.34 -16.96
CA GLN A 268 -8.26 -18.79 -17.72
C GLN A 268 -8.23 -20.31 -17.89
N LEU A 269 -8.77 -21.07 -16.94
CA LEU A 269 -8.94 -22.52 -17.03
C LEU A 269 -10.13 -22.95 -17.92
N GLY A 270 -10.96 -22.01 -18.37
CA GLY A 270 -12.14 -22.27 -19.21
C GLY A 270 -13.40 -22.66 -18.41
N ASN A 271 -13.36 -22.59 -17.09
CA ASN A 271 -14.50 -22.85 -16.19
C ASN A 271 -15.41 -21.61 -16.12
N LEU A 272 -16.01 -21.22 -17.25
CA LEU A 272 -16.64 -19.91 -17.44
C LEU A 272 -17.83 -19.64 -16.50
N GLU A 273 -18.68 -20.63 -16.23
CA GLU A 273 -19.82 -20.46 -15.31
C GLU A 273 -19.35 -20.19 -13.87
N SER A 274 -18.34 -20.92 -13.41
CA SER A 274 -17.73 -20.68 -12.08
C SER A 274 -17.02 -19.33 -12.03
N ALA A 275 -16.35 -18.95 -13.12
CA ALA A 275 -15.71 -17.66 -13.24
C ALA A 275 -16.71 -16.50 -13.13
N ASP A 276 -17.83 -16.54 -13.87
CA ASP A 276 -18.88 -15.51 -13.79
C ASP A 276 -19.43 -15.37 -12.37
N TYR A 277 -19.74 -16.51 -11.72
CA TYR A 277 -20.20 -16.54 -10.33
C TYR A 277 -19.22 -15.86 -9.37
N ASN A 278 -17.94 -16.25 -9.41
CA ASN A 278 -16.93 -15.71 -8.49
C ASN A 278 -16.61 -14.24 -8.77
N LEU A 279 -16.56 -13.83 -10.04
CA LEU A 279 -16.40 -12.42 -10.41
C LEU A 279 -17.61 -11.58 -9.95
N HIS A 280 -18.82 -12.15 -9.99
CA HIS A 280 -20.00 -11.50 -9.43
C HIS A 280 -19.87 -11.27 -7.93
N GLN A 281 -19.36 -12.25 -7.17
CA GLN A 281 -19.12 -12.08 -5.73
C GLN A 281 -18.11 -10.95 -5.46
N ALA A 282 -17.03 -10.88 -6.23
CA ALA A 282 -16.04 -9.80 -6.12
C ALA A 282 -16.68 -8.41 -6.35
N ILE A 283 -17.51 -8.28 -7.40
CA ILE A 283 -18.22 -7.03 -7.74
C ILE A 283 -19.29 -6.70 -6.69
N ALA A 284 -19.97 -7.70 -6.11
CA ALA A 284 -20.95 -7.48 -5.05
C ALA A 284 -20.31 -6.90 -3.77
N LEU A 285 -19.07 -7.29 -3.46
CA LEU A 285 -18.29 -6.72 -2.36
C LEU A 285 -17.71 -5.35 -2.70
N ASN A 286 -17.39 -5.10 -3.97
CA ASN A 286 -16.89 -3.82 -4.45
C ASN A 286 -17.38 -3.52 -5.88
N LEU A 287 -18.44 -2.72 -5.97
CA LEU A 287 -19.10 -2.40 -7.25
C LEU A 287 -18.17 -1.72 -8.25
N VAL A 288 -17.16 -1.00 -7.77
CA VAL A 288 -16.20 -0.26 -8.60
C VAL A 288 -14.90 -1.03 -8.84
N HIS A 289 -14.83 -2.33 -8.56
CA HIS A 289 -13.65 -3.14 -8.79
C HIS A 289 -13.32 -3.23 -10.29
N PRO A 290 -12.28 -2.55 -10.81
CA PRO A 290 -12.11 -2.38 -12.25
C PRO A 290 -11.73 -3.69 -12.95
N GLU A 291 -10.82 -4.46 -12.34
CA GLU A 291 -10.34 -5.72 -12.91
C GLU A 291 -11.44 -6.80 -12.93
N ALA A 292 -12.22 -6.94 -11.85
CA ALA A 292 -13.33 -7.89 -11.79
C ALA A 292 -14.44 -7.52 -12.79
N ASN A 293 -14.81 -6.24 -12.91
CA ASN A 293 -15.79 -5.78 -13.90
C ASN A 293 -15.34 -6.09 -15.34
N LYS A 294 -14.07 -5.81 -15.66
CA LYS A 294 -13.49 -6.13 -16.98
C LYS A 294 -13.49 -7.63 -17.25
N ALA A 295 -13.06 -8.43 -16.27
CA ALA A 295 -13.02 -9.88 -16.39
C ALA A 295 -14.42 -10.48 -16.60
N GLN A 296 -15.43 -10.01 -15.85
CA GLN A 296 -16.80 -10.52 -15.94
C GLN A 296 -17.41 -10.26 -17.32
N SER A 297 -17.23 -9.05 -17.87
CA SER A 297 -17.68 -8.73 -19.23
C SER A 297 -17.07 -9.69 -20.26
N ALA A 298 -15.77 -9.96 -20.16
CA ALA A 298 -15.08 -10.90 -21.05
C ALA A 298 -15.53 -12.37 -20.86
N VAL A 299 -15.97 -12.76 -19.66
CA VAL A 299 -16.56 -14.10 -19.43
C VAL A 299 -17.93 -14.19 -20.07
N LYS A 300 -18.79 -13.17 -19.91
CA LYS A 300 -20.14 -13.13 -20.47
C LYS A 300 -20.14 -13.19 -22.00
N GLU A 301 -19.26 -12.44 -22.66
CA GLU A 301 -19.08 -12.49 -24.11
C GLU A 301 -18.69 -13.88 -24.65
N ARG A 302 -18.08 -14.73 -23.82
CA ARG A 302 -17.67 -16.10 -24.20
C ARG A 302 -18.74 -17.15 -23.87
N LEU A 303 -19.73 -16.81 -23.06
CA LEU A 303 -20.85 -17.68 -22.73
C LEU A 303 -22.01 -17.54 -23.73
N GLU A 304 -22.10 -16.40 -24.42
CA GLU A 304 -23.02 -16.12 -25.54
C GLU A 304 -22.58 -16.82 -26.84
#